data_AF-A0A9D7GNM1-F1
#
_entry.id   AF-A0A9D7GNM1-F1
#
_cell.length_a   1.000
_cell.length_b   1.000
_cell.length_c   1.000
_cell.angle_alpha   90.00
_cell.angle_beta   90.00
_cell.angle_gamma   90.00
#
_symmetry.space_group_name_H-M   'P 1'
#
loop_
_entity.id
_entity.type
_entity.pdbx_description
1 polymer ?
#
loop_
_entity_poly.entity_id
_entity_poly.type
_entity_poly.pdbx_seq_one_letter_code
_entity_poly.pdbx_strand_id
1 'polypeptide(L)'
;MNTYYPASMPAMAFLFSSLVFAHASHAQTFCYPDGNVIIYSNYDGGFLNINVDEDIPNLKIGITTYEKCEIAISGQYAGNVTEVIYAGYNGSNDHCNPTPPTTSISGAPNATTSVLLYPPVTWTNPNGYYYVICNYSCDSATEQGGCNTPDQIVHYYLTEFGGSLYYHYTQYGCWQGAYDVSNAGNCCIGAEILEPQFSINASFSTINDTLCIKDSLLFFNNSFNSFPGVTYYTWDFGDGSPTEVAVNPSHIYATPGNYTVTLIASNSDGSALDTASIELTLINCFTALNHVFASSGIRFLSNPVSSTCCLVMESRTSADASFRLYDLLGNPVIEDIIPGAVKEWCVSKPMDQLPNGLYYAIVSIDGESHGSKIVLQH
;
A
#
# COMPACT_ATOMS: atom_id res chain seq x y z
N MET A 1 -1.51 89.63 22.91
CA MET A 1 -0.21 89.59 22.21
C MET A 1 0.81 89.01 23.16
N ASN A 2 1.21 87.76 22.98
CA ASN A 2 2.57 87.30 23.20
C ASN A 2 2.72 85.90 22.59
N THR A 3 3.75 85.81 21.77
CA THR A 3 4.29 84.69 20.99
C THR A 3 4.87 83.60 21.88
N TYR A 4 4.90 82.34 21.42
CA TYR A 4 6.11 81.50 21.36
C TYR A 4 5.81 80.10 20.75
N TYR A 5 6.55 79.74 19.72
CA TYR A 5 6.96 78.39 19.29
C TYR A 5 8.48 78.50 19.03
N PRO A 6 9.29 77.43 18.86
CA PRO A 6 9.01 75.97 18.89
C PRO A 6 10.07 75.15 19.66
N ALA A 7 9.90 73.83 19.79
CA ALA A 7 10.97 72.84 19.61
C ALA A 7 10.44 71.39 19.68
N SER A 8 10.84 70.60 18.69
CA SER A 8 10.63 69.17 18.46
C SER A 8 11.51 68.26 19.33
N MET A 9 11.03 67.06 19.69
CA MET A 9 11.80 65.79 19.78
C MET A 9 10.84 64.58 20.06
N PRO A 10 11.24 63.32 19.82
CA PRO A 10 10.56 62.42 18.89
C PRO A 10 9.67 61.35 19.57
N ALA A 11 8.70 60.83 18.81
CA ALA A 11 7.92 59.65 19.20
C ALA A 11 8.74 58.37 18.96
N MET A 12 8.94 57.61 20.03
CA MET A 12 9.60 56.31 20.04
C MET A 12 8.62 55.26 19.49
N ALA A 13 8.85 54.80 18.26
CA ALA A 13 8.07 53.73 17.65
C ALA A 13 8.50 52.37 18.24
N PHE A 14 7.59 51.69 18.92
CA PHE A 14 7.76 50.28 19.27
C PHE A 14 7.61 49.44 18.00
N LEU A 15 8.70 48.83 17.54
CA LEU A 15 8.71 47.79 16.52
C LEU A 15 8.07 46.52 17.10
N PHE A 16 6.80 46.29 16.79
CA PHE A 16 6.25 44.94 16.83
C PHE A 16 6.83 44.17 15.64
N SER A 17 7.82 43.34 15.92
CA SER A 17 8.24 42.25 15.04
C SER A 17 7.14 41.18 15.05
N SER A 18 6.06 41.40 14.32
CA SER A 18 5.23 40.28 13.86
C SER A 18 5.97 39.62 12.71
N LEU A 19 6.68 38.53 13.01
CA LEU A 19 7.03 37.54 12.00
C LEU A 19 5.73 37.12 11.32
N VAL A 20 5.51 37.64 10.12
CA VAL A 20 4.55 37.05 9.19
C VAL A 20 5.21 35.75 8.75
N PHE A 21 4.81 34.63 9.36
CA PHE A 21 4.94 33.35 8.67
C PHE A 21 3.98 33.41 7.48
N ALA A 22 4.52 33.80 6.33
CA ALA A 22 3.84 33.61 5.06
C ALA A 22 3.70 32.09 4.86
N HIS A 23 2.52 31.55 5.18
CA HIS A 23 2.09 30.31 4.56
C HIS A 23 1.77 30.68 3.12
N ALA A 24 2.72 30.44 2.22
CA ALA A 24 2.50 30.56 0.80
C ALA A 24 1.45 29.51 0.41
N SER A 25 0.19 29.92 0.29
CA SER A 25 -0.81 29.14 -0.42
C SER A 25 -0.44 29.16 -1.90
N HIS A 26 0.01 28.02 -2.40
CA HIS A 26 0.43 27.79 -3.79
C HIS A 26 -0.78 27.77 -4.74
N ALA A 27 -1.36 28.94 -5.05
CA ALA A 27 -2.33 29.02 -6.15
C ALA A 27 -1.59 29.21 -7.48
N GLN A 28 -0.94 28.15 -7.97
CA GLN A 28 -0.41 28.11 -9.34
C GLN A 28 -1.51 27.72 -10.33
N THR A 29 -1.39 28.17 -11.57
CA THR A 29 -2.42 27.92 -12.60
C THR A 29 -2.47 26.45 -13.04
N PHE A 30 -1.30 25.77 -13.02
CA PHE A 30 -1.14 24.36 -13.37
C PHE A 30 -0.36 23.62 -12.29
N CYS A 31 -0.66 22.34 -12.10
CA CYS A 31 0.10 21.45 -11.23
C CYS A 31 1.27 20.83 -12.01
N TYR A 32 0.94 20.04 -13.04
CA TYR A 32 1.91 19.44 -13.95
C TYR A 32 1.54 19.78 -15.39
N PRO A 33 2.31 20.61 -16.10
CA PRO A 33 2.03 20.97 -17.49
C PRO A 33 2.02 19.79 -18.48
N ASP A 34 2.61 18.65 -18.11
CA ASP A 34 2.57 17.42 -18.91
C ASP A 34 1.52 16.41 -18.39
N GLY A 35 0.68 16.83 -17.44
CA GLY A 35 -0.37 16.02 -16.85
C GLY A 35 -1.56 15.79 -17.77
N ASN A 36 -2.38 14.79 -17.46
CA ASN A 36 -3.53 14.37 -18.25
C ASN A 36 -4.82 14.22 -17.43
N VAL A 37 -4.83 14.64 -16.16
CA VAL A 37 -6.01 14.64 -15.29
C VAL A 37 -6.40 16.07 -14.94
N ILE A 38 -7.66 16.42 -15.20
CA ILE A 38 -8.23 17.73 -14.85
C ILE A 38 -9.36 17.52 -13.86
N ILE A 39 -9.42 18.36 -12.82
CA ILE A 39 -10.46 18.26 -11.80
C ILE A 39 -11.19 19.59 -11.67
N TYR A 40 -12.52 19.53 -11.65
CA TYR A 40 -13.40 20.63 -11.28
C TYR A 40 -14.13 20.29 -9.98
N SER A 41 -14.05 21.17 -9.00
CA SER A 41 -14.86 21.02 -7.79
C SER A 41 -15.48 22.33 -7.34
N ASN A 42 -16.66 22.25 -6.77
CA ASN A 42 -17.26 23.37 -6.06
C ASN A 42 -18.18 22.90 -4.93
N TYR A 43 -18.72 23.87 -4.19
CA TYR A 43 -19.83 23.63 -3.27
C TYR A 43 -21.14 23.48 -4.05
N ASP A 44 -21.53 24.49 -4.82
CA ASP A 44 -22.83 24.50 -5.50
C ASP A 44 -22.86 23.56 -6.72
N GLY A 45 -23.86 23.66 -7.57
CA GLY A 45 -23.96 22.90 -8.82
C GLY A 45 -23.96 23.83 -10.03
N GLY A 46 -24.91 23.61 -10.94
CA GLY A 46 -25.12 24.46 -12.11
C GLY A 46 -24.66 23.84 -13.43
N PHE A 47 -24.41 24.69 -14.42
CA PHE A 47 -24.09 24.28 -15.79
C PHE A 47 -22.59 24.45 -16.03
N LEU A 48 -21.86 23.33 -16.04
CA LEU A 48 -20.43 23.29 -16.26
C LEU A 48 -20.15 22.96 -17.73
N ASN A 49 -19.83 23.97 -18.54
CA ASN A 49 -19.44 23.77 -19.93
C ASN A 49 -17.91 23.78 -20.02
N ILE A 50 -17.29 22.63 -20.26
CA ILE A 50 -15.85 22.46 -20.40
C ILE A 50 -15.50 22.56 -21.89
N ASN A 51 -14.67 23.53 -22.24
CA ASN A 51 -14.12 23.69 -23.59
C ASN A 51 -12.70 23.15 -23.62
N VAL A 52 -12.52 21.96 -24.21
CA VAL A 52 -11.22 21.30 -24.39
C VAL A 52 -10.52 21.90 -25.61
N ASP A 53 -9.83 23.01 -25.36
CA ASP A 53 -9.10 23.81 -26.34
C ASP A 53 -7.58 23.55 -26.35
N GLU A 54 -7.10 22.67 -25.48
CA GLU A 54 -5.71 22.18 -25.43
C GLU A 54 -5.59 20.74 -25.93
N ASP A 55 -4.51 20.45 -26.66
CA ASP A 55 -4.20 19.11 -27.18
C ASP A 55 -3.52 18.25 -26.10
N ILE A 56 -4.31 17.74 -25.15
CA ILE A 56 -3.84 16.87 -24.08
C ILE A 56 -4.21 15.42 -24.41
N PRO A 57 -3.26 14.55 -24.79
CA PRO A 57 -3.56 13.14 -25.09
C PRO A 57 -4.07 12.40 -23.84
N ASN A 58 -5.01 11.47 -24.03
CA ASN A 58 -5.53 10.62 -22.94
C ASN A 58 -6.07 11.45 -21.76
N LEU A 59 -6.82 12.51 -22.05
CA LEU A 59 -7.36 13.43 -21.05
C LEU A 59 -8.45 12.75 -20.22
N LYS A 60 -8.42 12.95 -18.90
CA LYS A 60 -9.41 12.45 -17.95
C LYS A 60 -9.94 13.59 -17.09
N ILE A 61 -11.24 13.59 -16.83
CA ILE A 61 -11.93 14.73 -16.19
C ILE A 61 -12.72 14.27 -14.97
N GLY A 62 -12.36 14.80 -13.79
CA GLY A 62 -13.08 14.63 -12.53
C GLY A 62 -13.97 15.82 -12.21
N ILE A 63 -15.20 15.59 -11.75
CA ILE A 63 -16.15 16.65 -11.37
C ILE A 63 -16.81 16.35 -10.02
N THR A 64 -16.64 17.23 -9.03
CA THR A 64 -17.25 17.08 -7.70
C THR A 64 -18.04 18.31 -7.28
N THR A 65 -19.35 18.14 -7.10
CA THR A 65 -20.27 19.20 -6.70
C THR A 65 -21.21 18.71 -5.60
N TYR A 66 -21.61 19.59 -4.67
CA TYR A 66 -22.62 19.23 -3.67
C TYR A 66 -23.99 19.13 -4.34
N GLU A 67 -24.37 20.14 -5.11
CA GLU A 67 -25.67 20.19 -5.80
C GLU A 67 -25.62 19.55 -7.19
N LYS A 68 -26.76 19.48 -7.87
CA LYS A 68 -26.84 18.89 -9.21
C LYS A 68 -26.05 19.70 -10.22
N CYS A 69 -25.32 19.02 -11.10
CA CYS A 69 -24.51 19.65 -12.14
C CYS A 69 -24.78 19.04 -13.52
N GLU A 70 -25.10 19.87 -14.50
CA GLU A 70 -25.14 19.47 -15.91
C GLU A 70 -23.79 19.79 -16.55
N ILE A 71 -23.08 18.74 -16.99
CA ILE A 71 -21.74 18.83 -17.55
C ILE A 71 -21.84 18.67 -19.07
N ALA A 72 -21.30 19.64 -19.80
CA ALA A 72 -21.16 19.59 -21.25
C ALA A 72 -19.69 19.75 -21.64
N ILE A 73 -19.14 18.73 -22.28
CA ILE A 73 -17.75 18.73 -22.77
C ILE A 73 -17.78 19.01 -24.28
N SER A 74 -16.97 19.97 -24.71
CA SER A 74 -16.89 20.40 -26.11
C SER A 74 -15.48 20.90 -26.42
N GLY A 75 -15.25 21.46 -27.60
CA GLY A 75 -13.96 22.02 -28.00
C GLY A 75 -13.24 21.22 -29.08
N GLN A 76 -12.17 21.81 -29.61
CA GLN A 76 -11.39 21.26 -30.73
C GLN A 76 -10.79 19.89 -30.39
N TYR A 77 -10.38 19.69 -29.15
CA TYR A 77 -9.69 18.48 -28.68
C TYR A 77 -10.55 17.62 -27.76
N ALA A 78 -11.87 17.81 -27.75
CA ALA A 78 -12.79 16.99 -26.95
C ALA A 78 -12.67 15.48 -27.24
N GLY A 79 -12.20 15.11 -28.44
CA GLY A 79 -11.92 13.72 -28.82
C GLY A 79 -10.77 13.06 -28.03
N ASN A 80 -9.93 13.84 -27.34
CA ASN A 80 -8.88 13.32 -26.47
C ASN A 80 -9.39 12.89 -25.09
N VAL A 81 -10.64 13.23 -24.73
CA VAL A 81 -11.24 12.84 -23.46
C VAL A 81 -11.55 11.35 -23.48
N THR A 82 -10.86 10.61 -22.63
CA THR A 82 -10.95 9.14 -22.54
C THR A 82 -11.83 8.68 -21.40
N GLU A 83 -11.98 9.47 -20.34
CA GLU A 83 -12.71 9.09 -19.14
C GLU A 83 -13.25 10.31 -18.40
N VAL A 84 -14.47 10.20 -17.87
CA VAL A 84 -15.11 11.26 -17.07
C VAL A 84 -15.82 10.66 -15.87
N ILE A 85 -15.48 11.13 -14.68
CA ILE A 85 -16.15 10.72 -13.44
C ILE A 85 -16.71 11.95 -12.76
N TYR A 86 -18.02 11.91 -12.54
CA TYR A 86 -18.66 12.75 -11.55
C TYR A 86 -18.73 11.99 -10.21
N ALA A 87 -18.26 12.61 -9.13
CA ALA A 87 -18.42 12.13 -7.77
C ALA A 87 -18.90 13.26 -6.86
N GLY A 88 -20.16 13.21 -6.43
CA GLY A 88 -20.79 14.32 -5.68
C GLY A 88 -22.08 13.91 -4.95
N TYR A 89 -22.78 14.87 -4.33
CA TYR A 89 -23.91 14.55 -3.43
C TYR A 89 -25.30 14.66 -4.09
N ASN A 90 -25.47 15.50 -5.11
CA ASN A 90 -26.78 15.88 -5.67
C ASN A 90 -27.76 16.41 -4.60
N GLY A 91 -27.27 17.34 -3.79
CA GLY A 91 -28.03 18.07 -2.78
C GLY A 91 -29.34 18.65 -3.33
N SER A 92 -30.33 18.74 -2.44
CA SER A 92 -31.63 19.36 -2.73
C SER A 92 -31.67 20.84 -2.34
N ASN A 93 -30.60 21.34 -1.74
CA ASN A 93 -30.30 22.76 -1.74
C ASN A 93 -30.03 23.16 -3.19
N ASP A 94 -30.74 24.19 -3.65
CA ASP A 94 -30.58 24.74 -4.99
C ASP A 94 -30.16 26.19 -4.81
N HIS A 95 -28.85 26.44 -4.71
CA HIS A 95 -28.30 27.80 -4.72
C HIS A 95 -28.23 28.36 -6.13
N CYS A 96 -28.27 27.51 -7.15
CA CYS A 96 -28.18 27.90 -8.56
C CYS A 96 -29.53 28.17 -9.21
N ASN A 97 -29.59 29.26 -10.00
CA ASN A 97 -30.73 29.58 -10.84
C ASN A 97 -30.27 29.91 -12.27
N PRO A 98 -30.71 29.17 -13.30
CA PRO A 98 -31.56 27.98 -13.20
C PRO A 98 -30.85 26.79 -12.54
N THR A 99 -31.61 25.90 -11.91
CA THR A 99 -31.09 24.63 -11.38
C THR A 99 -31.08 23.57 -12.48
N PRO A 100 -29.98 22.81 -12.65
CA PRO A 100 -30.01 21.59 -13.44
C PRO A 100 -31.06 20.60 -12.94
N PRO A 101 -31.83 19.95 -13.84
CA PRO A 101 -32.87 19.00 -13.43
C PRO A 101 -32.28 17.75 -12.78
N THR A 102 -31.14 17.29 -13.30
CA THR A 102 -30.37 16.12 -12.83
C THR A 102 -28.89 16.38 -13.06
N THR A 103 -28.05 15.66 -12.32
CA THR A 103 -26.65 15.54 -12.72
C THR A 103 -26.56 14.69 -13.98
N SER A 104 -25.86 15.20 -15.00
CA SER A 104 -25.66 14.49 -16.26
C SER A 104 -24.37 14.93 -16.95
N ILE A 105 -23.80 14.04 -17.75
CA ILE A 105 -22.58 14.28 -18.51
C ILE A 105 -22.91 14.12 -19.99
N SER A 106 -22.44 15.06 -20.80
CA SER A 106 -22.59 15.05 -22.26
C SER A 106 -21.28 15.47 -22.94
N GLY A 107 -21.09 15.06 -24.20
CA GLY A 107 -19.91 15.41 -24.98
C GLY A 107 -18.65 14.58 -24.72
N ALA A 108 -18.75 13.52 -23.91
CA ALA A 108 -17.72 12.49 -23.71
C ALA A 108 -18.24 11.09 -24.10
N PRO A 109 -17.37 10.10 -24.36
CA PRO A 109 -17.79 8.75 -24.70
C PRO A 109 -18.59 8.06 -23.57
N ASN A 110 -19.83 7.66 -23.85
CA ASN A 110 -20.73 7.06 -22.84
C ASN A 110 -20.18 5.80 -22.14
N ALA A 111 -19.25 5.07 -22.77
CA ALA A 111 -18.68 3.84 -22.20
C ALA A 111 -17.71 4.09 -21.04
N THR A 112 -17.25 5.33 -20.86
CA THR A 112 -16.23 5.73 -19.89
C THR A 112 -16.68 6.92 -19.02
N THR A 113 -17.99 7.20 -19.01
CA THR A 113 -18.61 8.23 -18.16
C THR A 113 -19.31 7.58 -16.97
N SER A 114 -19.00 8.04 -15.75
CA SER A 114 -19.63 7.55 -14.51
C SER A 114 -20.21 8.71 -13.69
N VAL A 115 -21.41 8.50 -13.13
CA VAL A 115 -22.03 9.41 -12.14
C VAL A 115 -22.15 8.65 -10.83
N LEU A 116 -21.26 8.95 -9.90
CA LEU A 116 -21.14 8.31 -8.59
C LEU A 116 -21.68 9.27 -7.53
N LEU A 117 -22.66 8.80 -6.75
CA LEU A 117 -23.23 9.60 -5.67
C LEU A 117 -22.55 9.22 -4.35
N TYR A 118 -21.93 10.22 -3.71
CA TYR A 118 -21.24 10.14 -2.41
C TYR A 118 -20.32 8.90 -2.25
N PRO A 119 -19.40 8.63 -3.20
CA PRO A 119 -18.46 7.52 -3.01
C PRO A 119 -17.55 7.78 -1.79
N PRO A 120 -17.06 6.72 -1.12
CA PRO A 120 -16.17 6.88 0.03
C PRO A 120 -14.84 7.53 -0.41
N VAL A 121 -14.27 8.38 0.45
CA VAL A 121 -12.90 8.88 0.22
C VAL A 121 -11.88 7.77 0.45
N THR A 122 -10.81 7.76 -0.33
CA THR A 122 -9.70 6.80 -0.21
C THR A 122 -8.52 7.33 0.60
N TRP A 123 -8.53 8.63 0.94
CA TRP A 123 -7.56 9.28 1.80
C TRP A 123 -8.24 10.06 2.93
N THR A 124 -7.75 9.86 4.15
CA THR A 124 -8.31 10.47 5.36
C THR A 124 -7.62 11.80 5.66
N ASN A 125 -8.41 12.85 5.85
CA ASN A 125 -7.96 14.13 6.37
C ASN A 125 -8.89 14.58 7.50
N PRO A 126 -8.38 14.92 8.70
CA PRO A 126 -9.21 15.32 9.83
C PRO A 126 -10.05 16.59 9.58
N ASN A 127 -9.66 17.42 8.60
CA ASN A 127 -10.35 18.64 8.22
C ASN A 127 -11.39 18.44 7.10
N GLY A 128 -11.50 17.22 6.58
CA GLY A 128 -12.35 16.89 5.43
C GLY A 128 -13.45 15.89 5.77
N TYR A 129 -14.28 15.57 4.78
CA TYR A 129 -15.40 14.64 4.92
C TYR A 129 -15.05 13.22 4.50
N TYR A 130 -15.85 12.24 4.96
CA TYR A 130 -15.62 10.80 4.72
C TYR A 130 -16.15 10.29 3.37
N TYR A 131 -16.96 11.08 2.69
CA TYR A 131 -17.49 10.80 1.36
C TYR A 131 -17.12 11.94 0.43
N VAL A 132 -16.87 11.65 -0.84
CA VAL A 132 -16.64 12.66 -1.87
C VAL A 132 -17.96 13.34 -2.18
N ILE A 133 -18.13 14.57 -1.69
CA ILE A 133 -19.39 15.30 -1.80
C ILE A 133 -19.25 16.74 -2.30
N CYS A 134 -18.14 17.42 -2.02
CA CYS A 134 -17.86 18.78 -2.48
C CYS A 134 -16.44 19.18 -2.14
N ASN A 135 -15.90 20.17 -2.85
CA ASN A 135 -14.74 20.94 -2.40
C ASN A 135 -14.84 22.32 -3.02
N TYR A 136 -14.73 23.35 -2.18
CA TYR A 136 -14.96 24.74 -2.60
C TYR A 136 -13.84 25.70 -2.23
N SER A 137 -12.83 25.20 -1.52
CA SER A 137 -11.73 25.99 -1.03
C SER A 137 -10.41 25.26 -1.24
N CYS A 138 -9.37 26.07 -1.36
CA CYS A 138 -7.98 25.65 -1.48
C CYS A 138 -7.31 25.31 -0.14
N ASP A 139 -8.06 25.26 0.95
CA ASP A 139 -7.53 25.10 2.29
C ASP A 139 -7.66 23.64 2.74
N SER A 140 -6.52 22.99 3.03
CA SER A 140 -6.48 21.64 3.61
C SER A 140 -6.26 21.63 5.12
N ALA A 141 -5.98 22.79 5.71
CA ALA A 141 -5.65 22.96 7.12
C ALA A 141 -6.85 23.34 7.99
N THR A 142 -7.98 23.72 7.40
CA THR A 142 -9.20 24.11 8.12
C THR A 142 -10.37 23.18 7.80
N GLU A 143 -11.23 22.96 8.80
CA GLU A 143 -12.43 22.14 8.66
C GLU A 143 -13.36 22.70 7.57
N GLN A 144 -13.64 21.89 6.56
CA GLN A 144 -14.34 22.32 5.35
C GLN A 144 -15.87 22.35 5.49
N GLY A 145 -16.42 22.29 6.71
CA GLY A 145 -17.86 22.42 6.96
C GLY A 145 -18.69 21.30 6.33
N GLY A 146 -18.17 20.07 6.32
CA GLY A 146 -18.81 18.92 5.71
C GLY A 146 -18.43 18.67 4.25
N CYS A 147 -17.56 19.49 3.64
CA CYS A 147 -16.93 19.18 2.36
C CYS A 147 -15.58 18.47 2.52
N ASN A 148 -15.02 18.03 1.41
CA ASN A 148 -13.69 17.47 1.32
C ASN A 148 -12.64 18.58 1.23
N THR A 149 -11.44 18.30 1.77
CA THR A 149 -10.27 19.11 1.47
C THR A 149 -9.87 18.92 0.00
N PRO A 150 -9.16 19.87 -0.62
CA PRO A 150 -8.78 19.71 -2.02
C PRO A 150 -7.85 18.50 -2.21
N ASP A 151 -7.00 18.20 -1.22
CA ASP A 151 -6.14 17.01 -1.18
C ASP A 151 -6.94 15.71 -1.27
N GLN A 152 -8.08 15.60 -0.56
CA GLN A 152 -8.97 14.43 -0.65
C GLN A 152 -9.57 14.28 -2.05
N ILE A 153 -9.98 15.37 -2.67
CA ILE A 153 -10.57 15.35 -4.02
C ILE A 153 -9.53 14.94 -5.05
N VAL A 154 -8.34 15.54 -5.01
CA VAL A 154 -7.26 15.19 -5.93
C VAL A 154 -6.84 13.74 -5.73
N HIS A 155 -6.66 13.30 -4.49
CA HIS A 155 -6.32 11.92 -4.21
C HIS A 155 -7.38 10.95 -4.74
N TYR A 156 -8.67 11.26 -4.56
CA TYR A 156 -9.77 10.44 -5.09
C TYR A 156 -9.71 10.32 -6.61
N TYR A 157 -9.57 11.42 -7.35
CA TYR A 157 -9.56 11.33 -8.82
C TYR A 157 -8.28 10.72 -9.39
N LEU A 158 -7.11 10.99 -8.80
CA LEU A 158 -5.88 10.30 -9.19
C LEU A 158 -5.94 8.81 -8.85
N THR A 159 -6.73 8.44 -7.84
CA THR A 159 -7.08 7.05 -7.56
C THR A 159 -7.96 6.49 -8.68
N GLU A 160 -9.09 7.09 -8.99
CA GLU A 160 -9.97 6.51 -10.01
C GLU A 160 -9.31 6.45 -11.41
N PHE A 161 -8.52 7.47 -11.77
CA PHE A 161 -7.97 7.63 -13.10
C PHE A 161 -6.55 7.09 -13.31
N GLY A 162 -5.70 7.11 -12.27
CA GLY A 162 -4.25 7.16 -12.47
C GLY A 162 -3.82 8.45 -13.19
N GLY A 163 -2.58 8.47 -13.72
CA GLY A 163 -2.04 9.63 -14.45
C GLY A 163 -1.53 10.75 -13.54
N SER A 164 -1.39 11.96 -14.10
CA SER A 164 -0.85 13.13 -13.37
C SER A 164 -1.78 14.32 -13.47
N LEU A 165 -1.94 15.02 -12.34
CA LEU A 165 -2.82 16.19 -12.25
C LEU A 165 -2.28 17.34 -13.12
N TYR A 166 -3.01 17.70 -14.16
CA TYR A 166 -2.75 18.87 -14.98
C TYR A 166 -3.15 20.14 -14.23
N TYR A 167 -4.39 20.22 -13.75
CA TYR A 167 -4.82 21.18 -12.73
C TYR A 167 -6.04 20.71 -11.96
N HIS A 168 -6.25 21.33 -10.80
CA HIS A 168 -7.50 21.29 -10.05
C HIS A 168 -8.08 22.70 -10.00
N TYR A 169 -9.32 22.88 -10.46
CA TYR A 169 -10.09 24.10 -10.34
C TYR A 169 -11.11 23.91 -9.23
N THR A 170 -10.91 24.58 -8.09
CA THR A 170 -11.88 24.61 -6.99
C THR A 170 -12.50 25.98 -6.82
N GLN A 171 -13.81 26.06 -6.56
CA GLN A 171 -14.46 27.34 -6.28
C GLN A 171 -15.70 27.23 -5.38
N TYR A 172 -16.18 28.38 -4.93
CA TYR A 172 -17.51 28.53 -4.35
C TYR A 172 -18.40 29.32 -5.33
N GLY A 173 -19.67 28.94 -5.45
CA GLY A 173 -20.59 29.52 -6.43
C GLY A 173 -20.97 28.55 -7.54
N CYS A 174 -22.05 28.90 -8.23
CA CYS A 174 -22.60 28.14 -9.35
C CYS A 174 -21.70 28.12 -10.57
N TRP A 175 -21.64 26.97 -11.23
CA TRP A 175 -21.10 26.88 -12.58
C TRP A 175 -21.96 27.70 -13.55
N GLN A 176 -21.31 28.65 -14.21
CA GLN A 176 -21.88 29.47 -15.27
C GLN A 176 -20.87 29.66 -16.39
N GLY A 177 -21.33 29.62 -17.64
CA GLY A 177 -20.50 29.89 -18.81
C GLY A 177 -19.61 28.71 -19.24
N ALA A 178 -18.60 29.03 -20.05
CA ALA A 178 -17.62 28.08 -20.56
C ALA A 178 -16.29 28.21 -19.81
N TYR A 179 -15.66 27.07 -19.56
CA TYR A 179 -14.37 26.92 -18.88
C TYR A 179 -13.40 26.33 -19.88
N ASP A 180 -12.52 27.18 -20.40
CA ASP A 180 -11.45 26.77 -21.31
C ASP A 180 -10.36 26.04 -20.51
N VAL A 181 -9.89 24.91 -21.04
CA VAL A 181 -8.79 24.13 -20.43
C VAL A 181 -7.51 24.96 -20.41
N SER A 182 -7.27 25.81 -21.42
CA SER A 182 -6.10 26.70 -21.47
C SER A 182 -6.04 27.72 -20.33
N ASN A 183 -7.19 28.09 -19.75
CA ASN A 183 -7.26 29.02 -18.61
C ASN A 183 -6.91 28.34 -17.27
N ALA A 184 -6.85 27.01 -17.29
CA ALA A 184 -6.46 26.15 -16.19
C ALA A 184 -7.24 26.36 -14.88
N GLY A 185 -6.67 25.85 -13.78
CA GLY A 185 -7.22 25.88 -12.44
C GLY A 185 -6.45 26.76 -11.47
N ASN A 186 -6.68 26.51 -10.20
CA ASN A 186 -5.93 27.13 -9.10
C ASN A 186 -4.94 26.16 -8.43
N CYS A 187 -4.90 24.89 -8.88
CA CYS A 187 -3.96 23.86 -8.45
C CYS A 187 -3.75 23.82 -6.93
N CYS A 188 -4.86 23.82 -6.20
CA CYS A 188 -4.82 24.02 -4.76
C CYS A 188 -4.58 22.72 -3.99
N ILE A 189 -3.37 22.17 -4.06
CA ILE A 189 -2.99 20.94 -3.34
C ILE A 189 -1.79 21.14 -2.42
N GLY A 190 -1.78 20.40 -1.31
CA GLY A 190 -0.65 20.33 -0.39
C GLY A 190 0.56 19.64 -1.04
N ALA A 191 1.77 20.01 -0.59
CA ALA A 191 3.01 19.44 -1.10
C ALA A 191 3.11 17.91 -0.93
N GLU A 192 2.39 17.34 0.03
CA GLU A 192 2.31 15.88 0.25
C GLU A 192 1.58 15.14 -0.88
N ILE A 193 0.76 15.83 -1.69
CA ILE A 193 0.07 15.29 -2.87
C ILE A 193 0.82 15.60 -4.17
N LEU A 194 1.75 16.58 -4.16
CA LEU A 194 2.52 16.95 -5.35
C LEU A 194 3.38 15.80 -5.85
N GLU A 195 3.92 14.96 -4.97
CA GLU A 195 4.48 13.69 -5.40
C GLU A 195 3.37 12.64 -5.22
N PRO A 196 2.55 12.29 -6.24
CA PRO A 196 1.74 11.10 -6.11
C PRO A 196 2.74 9.96 -5.95
N GLN A 197 2.96 9.53 -4.71
CA GLN A 197 3.72 8.33 -4.40
C GLN A 197 2.84 7.16 -4.85
N PHE A 198 2.79 6.97 -6.16
CA PHE A 198 2.52 5.70 -6.80
C PHE A 198 3.70 4.75 -6.50
N SER A 199 4.05 4.60 -5.22
CA SER A 199 5.10 3.70 -4.79
C SER A 199 4.44 2.35 -4.51
N ILE A 200 4.66 1.44 -5.45
CA ILE A 200 4.63 0.03 -5.11
C ILE A 200 5.82 -0.20 -4.19
N ASN A 201 5.59 -0.86 -3.06
CA ASN A 201 6.64 -1.38 -2.21
C ASN A 201 6.60 -2.90 -2.35
N ALA A 202 7.47 -3.43 -3.20
CA ALA A 202 7.61 -4.86 -3.37
C ALA A 202 8.19 -5.46 -2.08
N SER A 203 7.56 -6.51 -1.57
CA SER A 203 8.05 -7.22 -0.40
C SER A 203 7.52 -8.64 -0.40
N PHE A 204 8.32 -9.57 0.10
CA PHE A 204 7.89 -10.95 0.29
C PHE A 204 8.71 -11.63 1.39
N SER A 205 8.20 -12.77 1.84
CA SER A 205 8.87 -13.61 2.83
C SER A 205 8.80 -15.09 2.42
N THR A 206 9.70 -15.87 3.00
CA THR A 206 9.72 -17.34 2.96
C THR A 206 9.90 -17.88 4.38
N ILE A 207 9.75 -19.19 4.56
CA ILE A 207 9.78 -19.83 5.88
C ILE A 207 11.20 -19.87 6.47
N ASN A 208 12.28 -19.97 5.65
CA ASN A 208 13.69 -19.91 6.11
C ASN A 208 14.65 -19.47 4.98
N ASP A 209 15.83 -18.95 5.35
CA ASP A 209 16.87 -18.51 4.39
C ASP A 209 17.85 -19.64 3.99
N THR A 210 17.89 -20.74 4.77
CA THR A 210 18.65 -21.95 4.44
C THR A 210 17.73 -23.16 4.37
N LEU A 211 17.68 -23.82 3.22
CA LEU A 211 16.66 -24.84 2.92
C LEU A 211 17.22 -26.04 2.14
N CYS A 212 16.47 -27.12 2.15
CA CYS A 212 16.80 -28.37 1.48
C CYS A 212 16.41 -28.34 0.00
N ILE A 213 17.29 -28.79 -0.90
CA ILE A 213 16.88 -29.08 -2.28
C ILE A 213 15.73 -30.11 -2.32
N LYS A 214 14.93 -30.08 -3.39
CA LYS A 214 13.78 -30.98 -3.63
C LYS A 214 12.58 -30.85 -2.68
N ASP A 215 12.67 -30.03 -1.63
CA ASP A 215 11.49 -29.62 -0.87
C ASP A 215 10.77 -28.49 -1.63
N SER A 216 9.43 -28.45 -1.54
CA SER A 216 8.62 -27.35 -2.10
C SER A 216 8.69 -26.15 -1.17
N LEU A 217 9.22 -25.03 -1.68
CA LEU A 217 9.25 -23.75 -0.97
C LEU A 217 7.98 -22.96 -1.27
N LEU A 218 7.42 -22.31 -0.25
CA LEU A 218 6.29 -21.38 -0.38
C LEU A 218 6.78 -19.96 -0.21
N PHE A 219 6.37 -19.07 -1.10
CA PHE A 219 6.65 -17.64 -1.02
C PHE A 219 5.37 -16.87 -0.70
N PHE A 220 5.46 -15.94 0.25
CA PHE A 220 4.36 -15.10 0.68
C PHE A 220 4.60 -13.66 0.23
N ASN A 221 3.78 -13.18 -0.68
CA ASN A 221 3.79 -11.78 -1.08
C ASN A 221 3.28 -10.90 0.06
N ASN A 222 4.10 -9.92 0.44
CA ASN A 222 3.80 -8.87 1.42
C ASN A 222 3.82 -7.47 0.78
N SER A 223 3.83 -7.40 -0.56
CA SER A 223 3.92 -6.12 -1.26
C SER A 223 2.73 -5.25 -0.90
N PHE A 224 3.01 -3.97 -0.67
CA PHE A 224 2.03 -2.97 -0.29
C PHE A 224 2.07 -1.80 -1.28
N ASN A 225 0.98 -1.07 -1.41
CA ASN A 225 0.92 0.10 -2.28
C ASN A 225 0.13 1.26 -1.67
N SER A 226 0.56 2.47 -2.01
CA SER A 226 -0.32 3.63 -2.17
C SER A 226 -0.74 3.70 -3.63
N PHE A 227 -1.87 3.02 -3.93
CA PHE A 227 -2.76 3.09 -5.10
C PHE A 227 -2.24 3.75 -6.41
N PRO A 228 -2.39 3.16 -7.64
CA PRO A 228 -3.30 2.07 -8.02
C PRO A 228 -2.80 0.70 -7.61
N GLY A 229 -3.74 -0.19 -7.33
CA GLY A 229 -3.52 -1.58 -6.90
C GLY A 229 -2.34 -2.27 -7.60
N VAL A 230 -1.46 -2.94 -6.84
CA VAL A 230 -0.56 -3.95 -7.43
C VAL A 230 -1.42 -5.06 -8.01
N THR A 231 -1.29 -5.30 -9.31
CA THR A 231 -2.14 -6.26 -10.05
C THR A 231 -1.35 -7.48 -10.48
N TYR A 232 -0.04 -7.33 -10.71
CA TYR A 232 0.82 -8.40 -11.21
C TYR A 232 2.03 -8.61 -10.30
N TYR A 233 2.33 -9.89 -10.06
CA TYR A 233 3.44 -10.38 -9.26
C TYR A 233 4.21 -11.37 -10.11
N THR A 234 5.39 -10.97 -10.58
CA THR A 234 6.26 -11.81 -11.39
C THR A 234 7.46 -12.25 -10.56
N TRP A 235 7.71 -13.55 -10.53
CA TRP A 235 8.76 -14.17 -9.73
C TRP A 235 9.86 -14.72 -10.63
N ASP A 236 11.10 -14.41 -10.27
CA ASP A 236 12.30 -15.07 -10.77
C ASP A 236 12.96 -15.80 -9.59
N PHE A 237 13.14 -17.11 -9.71
CA PHE A 237 13.72 -17.93 -8.65
C PHE A 237 15.26 -17.99 -8.69
N GLY A 238 15.89 -17.39 -9.70
CA GLY A 238 17.35 -17.29 -9.80
C GLY A 238 18.07 -18.59 -10.17
N ASP A 239 17.34 -19.70 -10.43
CA ASP A 239 17.88 -21.01 -10.80
C ASP A 239 17.84 -21.30 -12.32
N GLY A 240 17.40 -20.32 -13.11
CA GLY A 240 17.23 -20.45 -14.56
C GLY A 240 15.92 -21.11 -14.99
N SER A 241 15.00 -21.38 -14.05
CA SER A 241 13.61 -21.73 -14.37
C SER A 241 12.86 -20.54 -14.99
N PRO A 242 11.78 -20.77 -15.76
CA PRO A 242 10.95 -19.69 -16.29
C PRO A 242 10.32 -18.85 -15.18
N THR A 243 10.20 -17.55 -15.39
CA THR A 243 9.50 -16.65 -14.46
C THR A 243 8.03 -17.06 -14.30
N GLU A 244 7.51 -16.95 -13.08
CA GLU A 244 6.12 -17.31 -12.74
C GLU A 244 5.28 -16.09 -12.38
N VAL A 245 4.02 -16.06 -12.82
CA VAL A 245 3.05 -15.01 -12.45
C VAL A 245 2.03 -15.58 -11.47
N ALA A 246 2.20 -15.29 -10.19
CA ALA A 246 1.33 -15.77 -9.12
C ALA A 246 1.43 -14.87 -7.89
N VAL A 247 0.37 -14.77 -7.09
CA VAL A 247 0.39 -13.97 -5.84
C VAL A 247 1.30 -14.61 -4.81
N ASN A 248 1.19 -15.92 -4.58
CA ASN A 248 1.99 -16.68 -3.62
C ASN A 248 2.42 -18.00 -4.28
N PRO A 249 3.54 -18.03 -5.03
CA PRO A 249 3.98 -19.23 -5.74
C PRO A 249 4.64 -20.24 -4.82
N SER A 250 4.86 -21.44 -5.37
CA SER A 250 5.70 -22.46 -4.78
C SER A 250 6.77 -22.94 -5.76
N HIS A 251 8.02 -23.12 -5.32
CA HIS A 251 9.11 -23.55 -6.20
C HIS A 251 9.95 -24.68 -5.62
N ILE A 252 10.53 -25.50 -6.50
CA ILE A 252 11.41 -26.63 -6.14
C ILE A 252 12.74 -26.47 -6.86
N TYR A 253 13.82 -26.42 -6.09
CA TYR A 253 15.18 -26.32 -6.63
C TYR A 253 15.84 -27.70 -6.74
N ALA A 254 16.46 -27.98 -7.88
CA ALA A 254 17.08 -29.26 -8.18
C ALA A 254 18.52 -29.39 -7.66
N THR A 255 19.24 -28.27 -7.58
CA THR A 255 20.67 -28.21 -7.25
C THR A 255 20.93 -27.36 -6.02
N PRO A 256 21.89 -27.72 -5.16
CA PRO A 256 22.32 -26.86 -4.06
C PRO A 256 23.08 -25.65 -4.61
N GLY A 257 23.01 -24.53 -3.91
CA GLY A 257 23.61 -23.26 -4.32
C GLY A 257 22.97 -22.07 -3.63
N ASN A 258 23.51 -20.88 -3.91
CA ASN A 258 22.89 -19.63 -3.50
C ASN A 258 22.05 -19.10 -4.66
N TYR A 259 20.82 -18.68 -4.36
CA TYR A 259 19.86 -18.19 -5.34
C TYR A 259 19.30 -16.85 -4.90
N THR A 260 19.37 -15.86 -5.77
CA THR A 260 18.68 -14.58 -5.58
C THR A 260 17.25 -14.75 -6.09
N VAL A 261 16.28 -14.78 -5.18
CA VAL A 261 14.86 -14.78 -5.56
C VAL A 261 14.40 -13.35 -5.71
N THR A 262 13.74 -13.02 -6.81
CA THR A 262 13.28 -11.68 -7.13
C THR A 262 11.76 -11.69 -7.35
N LEU A 263 11.07 -10.76 -6.68
CA LEU A 263 9.68 -10.43 -6.92
C LEU A 263 9.61 -9.06 -7.61
N ILE A 264 8.94 -9.00 -8.74
CA ILE A 264 8.57 -7.76 -9.44
C ILE A 264 7.07 -7.55 -9.27
N ALA A 265 6.70 -6.52 -8.52
CA ALA A 265 5.32 -6.10 -8.30
C ALA A 265 5.01 -4.92 -9.23
N SER A 266 3.91 -4.99 -9.98
CA SER A 266 3.49 -3.91 -10.89
C SER A 266 1.98 -3.69 -10.89
N ASN A 267 1.57 -2.48 -11.28
CA ASN A 267 0.17 -2.15 -11.49
C ASN A 267 -0.32 -2.64 -12.87
N SER A 268 -1.64 -2.56 -13.09
CA SER A 268 -2.29 -3.14 -14.26
C SER A 268 -1.86 -2.54 -15.59
N ASP A 269 -1.44 -1.28 -15.60
CA ASP A 269 -1.01 -0.53 -16.78
C ASP A 269 0.53 -0.45 -16.93
N GLY A 270 1.27 -1.02 -15.98
CA GLY A 270 2.74 -1.05 -15.96
C GLY A 270 3.40 0.31 -15.70
N SER A 271 2.63 1.33 -15.30
CA SER A 271 3.15 2.67 -15.02
C SER A 271 3.95 2.77 -13.72
N ALA A 272 3.77 1.82 -12.80
CA ALA A 272 4.55 1.70 -11.58
C ALA A 272 4.98 0.24 -11.37
N LEU A 273 6.24 0.06 -10.98
CA LEU A 273 6.78 -1.23 -10.56
C LEU A 273 7.80 -1.03 -9.45
N ASP A 274 7.90 -2.02 -8.58
CA ASP A 274 8.99 -2.13 -7.61
C ASP A 274 9.49 -3.58 -7.54
N THR A 275 10.72 -3.74 -7.06
CA THR A 275 11.42 -5.01 -7.04
C THR A 275 11.97 -5.31 -5.66
N ALA A 276 11.64 -6.49 -5.14
CA ALA A 276 12.22 -7.04 -3.92
C ALA A 276 13.11 -8.24 -4.25
N SER A 277 14.15 -8.47 -3.46
CA SER A 277 14.97 -9.68 -3.59
C SER A 277 15.46 -10.19 -2.24
N ILE A 278 15.55 -11.51 -2.10
CA ILE A 278 16.16 -12.19 -0.96
C ILE A 278 17.18 -13.23 -1.46
N GLU A 279 18.23 -13.46 -0.68
CA GLU A 279 19.22 -14.51 -0.95
C GLU A 279 18.82 -15.79 -0.23
N LEU A 280 18.69 -16.89 -0.97
CA LEU A 280 18.43 -18.23 -0.45
C LEU A 280 19.68 -19.09 -0.56
N THR A 281 20.03 -19.78 0.52
CA THR A 281 21.08 -20.81 0.52
C THR A 281 20.45 -22.19 0.51
N LEU A 282 20.57 -22.91 -0.60
CA LEU A 282 20.12 -24.29 -0.70
C LEU A 282 21.25 -25.27 -0.56
N ILE A 283 21.05 -26.22 0.33
CA ILE A 283 22.01 -27.27 0.62
C ILE A 283 21.45 -28.62 0.19
N ASN A 284 22.36 -29.54 -0.10
CA ASN A 284 22.03 -30.95 -0.03
C ASN A 284 21.77 -31.27 1.44
N CYS A 285 20.50 -31.17 1.85
CA CYS A 285 20.10 -31.84 3.06
C CYS A 285 20.39 -33.31 2.85
N PHE A 286 21.30 -33.83 3.67
CA PHE A 286 21.76 -35.18 3.53
C PHE A 286 20.54 -36.09 3.68
N THR A 287 20.10 -36.69 2.58
CA THR A 287 19.23 -37.87 2.65
C THR A 287 20.09 -39.06 3.07
N ALA A 288 20.60 -39.03 4.31
CA ALA A 288 20.82 -40.25 5.06
C ALA A 288 19.99 -40.12 6.33
N LEU A 289 19.07 -41.01 6.65
CA LEU A 289 18.89 -42.37 6.19
C LEU A 289 17.56 -42.51 5.45
N ASN A 290 17.44 -43.60 4.70
CA ASN A 290 16.16 -44.20 4.32
C ASN A 290 15.09 -43.90 5.38
N HIS A 291 13.96 -43.36 4.94
CA HIS A 291 12.68 -43.38 5.64
C HIS A 291 12.70 -44.22 6.94
N VAL A 292 12.94 -43.57 8.09
CA VAL A 292 12.38 -44.07 9.35
C VAL A 292 11.20 -43.17 9.70
N PHE A 293 10.24 -43.10 8.77
CA PHE A 293 8.85 -42.92 9.16
C PHE A 293 8.31 -44.30 9.53
N ALA A 294 8.80 -44.85 10.64
CA ALA A 294 8.12 -45.93 11.33
C ALA A 294 7.47 -45.29 12.55
N SER A 295 6.22 -44.85 12.37
CA SER A 295 5.37 -44.49 13.49
C SER A 295 5.16 -45.73 14.37
N SER A 296 5.79 -45.75 15.53
CA SER A 296 5.22 -46.45 16.68
C SER A 296 5.62 -45.73 17.96
N GLY A 297 4.98 -44.58 18.15
CA GLY A 297 4.68 -44.11 19.49
C GLY A 297 5.52 -43.01 20.10
N ILE A 298 6.38 -42.31 19.35
CA ILE A 298 7.04 -41.08 19.85
C ILE A 298 6.28 -39.85 19.33
N ARG A 299 5.79 -39.01 20.23
CA ARG A 299 5.08 -37.76 19.92
C ARG A 299 5.75 -36.59 20.63
N PHE A 300 6.18 -35.60 19.87
CA PHE A 300 6.63 -34.33 20.44
C PHE A 300 5.41 -33.51 20.87
N LEU A 301 5.44 -32.98 22.08
CA LEU A 301 4.43 -32.09 22.61
C LEU A 301 4.87 -30.66 22.31
N SER A 302 4.02 -29.94 21.56
CA SER A 302 4.14 -28.48 21.42
C SER A 302 3.90 -27.84 22.78
N ASN A 303 4.92 -27.15 23.31
CA ASN A 303 4.82 -26.44 24.58
C ASN A 303 4.82 -24.93 24.36
N PRO A 304 3.69 -24.23 24.54
CA PRO A 304 3.59 -22.81 24.30
C PRO A 304 4.15 -21.90 25.42
N VAL A 305 4.64 -22.45 26.55
CA VAL A 305 4.96 -21.64 27.76
C VAL A 305 6.32 -21.97 28.39
N SER A 306 7.07 -22.96 27.87
CA SER A 306 8.35 -23.34 28.47
C SER A 306 9.47 -23.41 27.44
N SER A 307 10.69 -23.11 27.89
CA SER A 307 11.92 -23.21 27.10
C SER A 307 12.36 -24.66 26.81
N THR A 308 11.58 -25.67 27.19
CA THR A 308 11.87 -27.08 26.93
C THR A 308 10.79 -27.74 26.07
N CYS A 309 11.23 -28.60 25.15
CA CYS A 309 10.36 -29.50 24.40
C CYS A 309 10.24 -30.83 25.14
N CYS A 310 9.02 -31.36 25.21
CA CYS A 310 8.75 -32.67 25.80
C CYS A 310 8.31 -33.66 24.72
N LEU A 311 8.62 -34.93 24.93
CA LEU A 311 8.16 -36.03 24.09
C LEU A 311 7.45 -37.08 24.94
N VAL A 312 6.44 -37.71 24.34
CA VAL A 312 5.71 -38.85 24.90
C VAL A 312 6.05 -40.10 24.10
N MET A 313 6.31 -41.20 24.80
CA MET A 313 6.58 -42.52 24.24
C MET A 313 5.44 -43.46 24.63
N GLU A 314 4.82 -44.13 23.65
CA GLU A 314 3.68 -45.04 23.86
C GLU A 314 4.09 -46.29 24.66
N SER A 315 5.35 -46.74 24.55
CA SER A 315 5.97 -47.80 25.34
C SER A 315 7.10 -47.28 26.23
N ARG A 316 7.21 -47.80 27.46
CA ARG A 316 8.37 -47.50 28.33
C ARG A 316 9.64 -48.05 27.69
N THR A 317 10.70 -47.25 27.67
CA THR A 317 12.03 -47.74 27.28
C THR A 317 12.53 -48.75 28.31
N SER A 318 13.08 -49.89 27.87
CA SER A 318 13.68 -50.89 28.77
C SER A 318 15.05 -50.46 29.31
N ALA A 319 15.72 -49.58 28.59
CA ALA A 319 17.04 -49.02 28.89
C ALA A 319 17.07 -47.52 28.61
N ASP A 320 18.18 -46.87 28.99
CA ASP A 320 18.41 -45.46 28.63
C ASP A 320 18.47 -45.30 27.10
N ALA A 321 17.89 -44.21 26.61
CA ALA A 321 17.86 -43.86 25.20
C ALA A 321 18.58 -42.53 24.95
N SER A 322 19.09 -42.31 23.74
CA SER A 322 19.78 -41.06 23.40
C SER A 322 18.83 -40.12 22.67
N PHE A 323 18.81 -38.85 23.05
CA PHE A 323 18.21 -37.77 22.28
C PHE A 323 19.30 -36.89 21.70
N ARG A 324 19.20 -36.59 20.40
CA ARG A 324 20.07 -35.62 19.73
C ARG A 324 19.24 -34.67 18.88
N LEU A 325 19.56 -33.39 18.95
CA LEU A 325 19.02 -32.36 18.07
C LEU A 325 20.16 -31.87 17.17
N TYR A 326 19.89 -31.82 15.88
CA TYR A 326 20.82 -31.36 14.86
C TYR A 326 20.33 -30.08 14.21
N ASP A 327 21.26 -29.17 13.92
CA ASP A 327 21.01 -28.06 13.00
C ASP A 327 20.87 -28.57 11.55
N LEU A 328 20.54 -27.66 10.62
CA LEU A 328 20.42 -27.99 9.19
C LEU A 328 21.74 -28.42 8.53
N LEU A 329 22.88 -28.12 9.17
CA LEU A 329 24.21 -28.53 8.71
C LEU A 329 24.61 -29.91 9.25
N GLY A 330 23.76 -30.54 10.08
CA GLY A 330 24.02 -31.83 10.68
C GLY A 330 24.94 -31.77 11.92
N ASN A 331 25.19 -30.60 12.48
CA ASN A 331 25.92 -30.46 13.73
C ASN A 331 25.00 -30.76 14.91
N PRO A 332 25.42 -31.56 15.90
CA PRO A 332 24.64 -31.75 17.12
C PRO A 332 24.63 -30.46 17.93
N VAL A 333 23.44 -29.88 18.13
CA VAL A 333 23.23 -28.67 18.95
C VAL A 333 22.72 -29.01 20.35
N ILE A 334 22.00 -30.12 20.50
CA ILE A 334 21.64 -30.69 21.80
C ILE A 334 21.94 -32.19 21.76
N GLU A 335 22.59 -32.66 22.82
CA GLU A 335 22.71 -34.08 23.14
C GLU A 335 22.24 -34.29 24.57
N ASP A 336 21.42 -35.32 24.75
CA ASP A 336 20.78 -35.63 26.02
C ASP A 336 20.48 -37.13 26.16
N ILE A 337 20.18 -37.56 27.39
CA ILE A 337 19.87 -38.94 27.74
C ILE A 337 18.45 -39.00 28.28
N ILE A 338 17.63 -39.85 27.65
CA ILE A 338 16.29 -40.20 28.11
C ILE A 338 16.44 -41.37 29.07
N PRO A 339 16.13 -41.21 30.37
CA PRO A 339 16.24 -42.30 31.34
C PRO A 339 15.32 -43.47 30.97
N GLY A 340 15.74 -44.70 31.29
CA GLY A 340 14.92 -45.89 31.17
C GLY A 340 13.59 -45.80 31.94
N ALA A 341 12.59 -46.57 31.49
CA ALA A 341 11.29 -46.76 32.13
C ALA A 341 10.38 -45.51 32.22
N VAL A 342 10.69 -44.44 31.51
CA VAL A 342 9.84 -43.22 31.40
C VAL A 342 8.86 -43.32 30.22
N LYS A 343 7.70 -42.66 30.34
CA LYS A 343 6.73 -42.50 29.25
C LYS A 343 6.66 -41.08 28.70
N GLU A 344 7.14 -40.12 29.49
CA GLU A 344 7.20 -38.72 29.14
C GLU A 344 8.54 -38.20 29.63
N TRP A 345 9.19 -37.41 28.80
CA TRP A 345 10.49 -36.84 29.09
C TRP A 345 10.63 -35.50 28.38
N CYS A 346 11.28 -34.56 29.03
CA CYS A 346 11.57 -33.24 28.47
C CYS A 346 13.07 -33.05 28.34
N VAL A 347 13.46 -32.36 27.28
CA VAL A 347 14.86 -32.01 27.04
C VAL A 347 15.38 -31.21 28.22
N SER A 348 16.51 -31.65 28.79
CA SER A 348 17.11 -31.02 29.97
C SER A 348 17.74 -29.67 29.67
N LYS A 349 18.10 -29.44 28.40
CA LYS A 349 18.69 -28.19 27.92
C LYS A 349 17.61 -27.24 27.40
N PRO A 350 17.66 -25.95 27.76
CA PRO A 350 16.74 -24.96 27.23
C PRO A 350 16.95 -24.79 25.72
N MET A 351 15.87 -24.89 24.97
CA MET A 351 15.84 -24.77 23.51
C MET A 351 15.63 -23.32 23.06
N ASP A 352 15.22 -22.42 23.95
CA ASP A 352 15.10 -20.97 23.68
C ASP A 352 16.45 -20.28 23.45
N GLN A 353 17.56 -20.93 23.80
CA GLN A 353 18.92 -20.48 23.52
C GLN A 353 19.36 -20.80 22.09
N LEU A 354 18.61 -21.64 21.37
CA LEU A 354 18.89 -21.95 19.97
C LEU A 354 18.21 -20.91 19.07
N PRO A 355 18.85 -20.47 17.98
CA PRO A 355 18.21 -19.59 17.01
C PRO A 355 16.89 -20.14 16.48
N ASN A 356 15.95 -19.25 16.15
CA ASN A 356 14.74 -19.63 15.41
C ASN A 356 15.13 -20.37 14.11
N GLY A 357 14.43 -21.45 13.80
CA GLY A 357 14.74 -22.26 12.62
C GLY A 357 14.25 -23.71 12.69
N LEU A 358 14.60 -24.46 11.64
CA LEU A 358 14.27 -25.88 11.50
C LEU A 358 15.41 -26.76 12.04
N TYR A 359 15.05 -27.76 12.83
CA TYR A 359 15.96 -28.72 13.45
C TYR A 359 15.49 -30.16 13.23
N TYR A 360 16.43 -31.10 13.34
CA TYR A 360 16.15 -32.54 13.27
C TYR A 360 16.42 -33.20 14.61
N ALA A 361 15.38 -33.75 15.22
CA ALA A 361 15.49 -34.55 16.45
C ALA A 361 15.61 -36.02 16.11
N ILE A 362 16.57 -36.70 16.74
CA ILE A 362 16.79 -38.14 16.65
C ILE A 362 16.74 -38.73 18.05
N VAL A 363 15.86 -39.70 18.24
CA VAL A 363 15.79 -40.55 19.44
C VAL A 363 16.28 -41.93 19.07
N SER A 364 17.27 -42.47 19.79
CA SER A 364 17.74 -43.85 19.59
C SER A 364 17.46 -44.70 20.82
N ILE A 365 16.70 -45.79 20.64
CA ILE A 365 16.27 -46.74 21.68
C ILE A 365 16.62 -48.14 21.20
N ASP A 366 17.34 -48.92 22.02
CA ASP A 366 17.63 -50.34 21.76
C ASP A 366 18.21 -50.66 20.36
N GLY A 367 18.96 -49.71 19.78
CA GLY A 367 19.60 -49.84 18.46
C GLY A 367 18.76 -49.34 17.28
N GLU A 368 17.51 -48.93 17.50
CA GLU A 368 16.65 -48.29 16.50
C GLU A 368 16.65 -46.76 16.70
N SER A 369 16.60 -46.01 15.60
CA SER A 369 16.61 -44.54 15.62
C SER A 369 15.35 -43.99 14.97
N HIS A 370 14.65 -43.08 15.66
CA HIS A 370 13.44 -42.41 15.20
C HIS A 370 13.71 -40.91 15.02
N GLY A 371 13.33 -40.37 13.87
CA GLY A 371 13.56 -38.97 13.51
C GLY A 371 12.29 -38.12 13.46
N SER A 372 12.37 -36.86 13.86
CA SER A 372 11.30 -35.86 13.64
C SER A 372 11.87 -34.49 13.29
N LYS A 373 11.14 -33.74 12.46
CA LYS A 373 11.38 -32.31 12.24
C LYS A 373 10.84 -31.53 13.45
N ILE A 374 11.60 -30.54 13.92
CA ILE A 374 11.18 -29.61 14.98
C ILE A 374 11.40 -28.19 14.45
N VAL A 375 10.39 -27.34 14.57
CA VAL A 375 10.50 -25.90 14.27
C VAL A 375 10.56 -25.15 15.59
N LEU A 376 11.61 -24.35 15.77
CA LEU A 376 11.73 -23.43 16.89
C LEU A 376 11.35 -22.03 16.44
N GLN A 377 10.37 -21.45 17.13
CA GLN A 377 9.89 -20.09 16.96
C GLN A 377 9.59 -19.53 18.36
N HIS A 378 10.45 -18.66 18.85
CA HIS A 378 10.29 -17.94 20.12
C HIS A 378 9.92 -16.47 19.91
#